data_AF-A0A949UAE9-F1
#
_entry.id   AF-A0A949UAE9-F1
#
_cell.length_a   1.000
_cell.length_b   1.000
_cell.length_c   1.000
_cell.angle_alpha   90.00
_cell.angle_beta   90.00
_cell.angle_gamma   90.00
#
_symmetry.space_group_name_H-M   'P 1'
#
loop_
_entity.id
_entity.type
_entity.pdbx_description
1 polymer ?
#
loop_
_entity_poly.entity_id
_entity_poly.type
_entity_poly.pdbx_seq_one_letter_code
_entity_poly.pdbx_strand_id
1 'polypeptide(L)'
;MSAVDSTFFALNETGTLIWQAADGQTRMSEITRRICSEFEVAEQEAHSDAEQFVKELANHGILLIADEPISSASPLPGSAA
;
A
#
# COMPACT_ATOMS: atom_id res chain seq x y z
N MET A 1 15.66 -1.66 -28.10
CA MET A 1 14.85 -1.00 -27.07
C MET A 1 14.07 -2.09 -26.38
N SER A 2 14.61 -2.64 -25.29
CA SER A 2 13.98 -3.74 -24.56
C SER A 2 12.76 -3.18 -23.83
N ALA A 3 11.60 -3.80 -24.05
CA ALA A 3 10.43 -3.59 -23.22
C ALA A 3 10.84 -3.91 -21.79
N VAL A 4 11.03 -2.85 -21.00
CA VAL A 4 11.18 -2.94 -19.55
C VAL A 4 10.08 -3.84 -19.03
N ASP A 5 10.46 -4.82 -18.20
CA ASP A 5 9.64 -5.90 -17.65
C ASP A 5 8.28 -5.43 -17.11
N SER A 6 7.32 -5.19 -18.01
CA SER A 6 5.95 -4.82 -17.66
C SER A 6 5.26 -6.06 -17.14
N THR A 7 5.50 -6.37 -15.87
CA THR A 7 4.82 -7.45 -15.17
C THR A 7 3.43 -6.93 -14.82
N PHE A 8 2.43 -7.38 -15.57
CA PHE A 8 1.04 -7.05 -15.32
C PHE A 8 0.53 -7.91 -14.16
N PHE A 9 0.33 -7.30 -12.99
CA PHE A 9 -0.29 -7.95 -11.84
C PHE A 9 -1.81 -7.85 -11.95
N ALA A 10 -2.47 -9.00 -12.09
CA ALA A 10 -3.91 -9.07 -11.94
C ALA A 10 -4.23 -8.99 -10.43
N LEU A 11 -4.71 -7.84 -10.00
CA LEU A 11 -5.20 -7.63 -8.64
C LEU A 11 -6.57 -8.33 -8.51
N ASN A 12 -6.76 -9.14 -7.47
CA ASN A 12 -8.10 -9.55 -7.04
C ASN A 12 -8.81 -8.36 -6.35
N GLU A 13 -10.06 -8.54 -5.91
CA GLU A 13 -10.81 -7.47 -5.24
C GLU A 13 -10.07 -6.96 -3.98
N THR A 14 -9.52 -7.87 -3.15
CA THR A 14 -8.70 -7.53 -1.98
C THR A 14 -7.47 -6.72 -2.36
N GLY A 15 -6.73 -7.19 -3.37
CA GLY A 15 -5.53 -6.53 -3.88
C GLY A 15 -5.81 -5.15 -4.49
N THR A 16 -6.96 -5.00 -5.15
CA THR A 16 -7.43 -3.70 -5.66
C THR A 16 -7.73 -2.74 -4.52
N LEU A 17 -8.34 -3.24 -3.44
CA LEU A 17 -8.62 -2.43 -2.26
C LEU A 17 -7.33 -1.99 -1.55
N ILE A 18 -6.39 -2.91 -1.35
CA ILE A 18 -5.05 -2.60 -0.82
C ILE A 18 -4.37 -1.56 -1.70
N TRP A 19 -4.41 -1.74 -3.01
CA TRP A 19 -3.81 -0.83 -3.98
C TRP A 19 -4.43 0.57 -3.92
N GLN A 20 -5.75 0.67 -3.91
CA GLN A 20 -6.45 1.96 -3.77
C GLN A 20 -6.18 2.62 -2.43
N ALA A 21 -5.99 1.83 -1.37
CA ALA A 21 -5.68 2.35 -0.06
C ALA A 21 -4.19 2.75 0.07
N ALA A 22 -3.28 2.12 -0.69
CA ALA A 22 -1.85 2.37 -0.66
C ALA A 22 -1.44 3.67 -1.38
N ASP A 23 -2.06 4.79 -1.02
CA ASP A 23 -1.77 6.15 -1.51
C ASP A 23 -0.54 6.78 -0.81
N GLY A 24 0.27 5.96 -0.12
CA GLY A 24 1.43 6.41 0.67
C GLY A 24 1.11 7.11 1.99
N GLN A 25 -0.17 7.36 2.30
CA GLN A 25 -0.59 8.00 3.56
C GLN A 25 -1.39 7.07 4.47
N THR A 26 -1.99 6.03 3.90
CA THR A 26 -2.86 5.10 4.65
C THR A 26 -2.02 4.07 5.39
N ARG A 27 -2.30 3.91 6.69
CA ARG A 27 -1.64 2.89 7.53
C ARG A 27 -2.18 1.51 7.21
N MET A 28 -1.33 0.48 7.36
CA MET A 28 -1.71 -0.92 7.17
C MET A 28 -2.97 -1.29 7.97
N SER A 29 -3.08 -0.86 9.22
CA SER A 29 -4.24 -1.11 10.08
C SER A 29 -5.57 -0.62 9.50
N GLU A 30 -5.55 0.49 8.76
CA GLU A 30 -6.73 1.04 8.10
C GLU A 30 -7.14 0.16 6.91
N ILE A 31 -6.15 -0.33 6.16
CA ILE A 31 -6.34 -1.24 5.02
C ILE A 31 -6.94 -2.56 5.52
N THR A 32 -6.34 -3.17 6.55
CA THR A 32 -6.81 -4.42 7.16
C THR A 32 -8.24 -4.28 7.67
N ARG A 33 -8.59 -3.14 8.28
CA ARG A 33 -9.95 -2.89 8.75
C ARG A 33 -10.97 -2.80 7.62
N ARG A 34 -10.62 -2.16 6.50
CA ARG A 34 -11.49 -2.11 5.31
C ARG A 34 -11.67 -3.50 4.71
N ILE A 35 -10.61 -4.29 4.62
CA ILE A 35 -10.67 -5.68 4.12
C ILE A 35 -11.59 -6.52 5.02
N CYS A 36 -11.41 -6.44 6.33
CA CYS A 36 -12.24 -7.16 7.31
C CYS A 36 -13.73 -6.77 7.19
N SER A 37 -14.03 -5.50 6.89
CA SER A 37 -15.40 -5.02 6.71
C SER A 37 -16.02 -5.36 5.35
N GLU A 38 -15.24 -5.38 4.27
CA GLU A 38 -15.74 -5.66 2.90
C GLU A 38 -15.82 -7.16 2.62
N PHE A 39 -14.85 -7.93 3.10
CA PHE A 39 -14.74 -9.36 2.81
C PHE A 39 -15.17 -10.27 3.97
N GLU A 40 -15.60 -9.69 5.11
CA GLU A 40 -16.02 -10.43 6.32
C GLU A 40 -15.00 -11.47 6.82
N VAL A 41 -13.71 -11.22 6.57
CA VAL A 41 -12.60 -12.10 6.96
C VAL A 41 -12.07 -11.76 8.36
N ALA A 42 -11.35 -12.69 8.99
CA ALA A 42 -10.72 -12.43 10.28
C ALA A 42 -9.60 -11.38 10.16
N GLU A 43 -9.42 -10.54 11.19
CA GLU A 43 -8.37 -9.51 11.21
C GLU A 43 -6.96 -10.09 10.99
N GLN A 44 -6.68 -11.26 11.56
CA GLN A 44 -5.41 -11.97 11.39
C GLN A 44 -5.17 -12.40 9.94
N GLU A 45 -6.23 -12.87 9.29
CA GLU A 45 -6.20 -13.33 7.90
C GLU A 45 -6.03 -12.12 6.97
N ALA A 46 -6.84 -11.08 7.16
CA ALA A 46 -6.72 -9.81 6.44
C ALA A 46 -5.34 -9.17 6.59
N HIS A 47 -4.73 -9.23 7.78
CA HIS A 47 -3.41 -8.67 8.02
C HIS A 47 -2.34 -9.48 7.28
N SER A 48 -2.38 -10.81 7.39
CA SER A 48 -1.42 -11.68 6.72
C SER A 48 -1.52 -11.54 5.20
N ASP A 49 -2.73 -11.52 4.65
CA ASP A 49 -2.97 -11.35 3.21
C ASP A 49 -2.48 -9.98 2.74
N ALA A 50 -2.84 -8.91 3.44
CA ALA A 50 -2.39 -7.56 3.10
C ALA A 50 -0.86 -7.44 3.16
N GLU A 51 -0.23 -8.01 4.19
CA GLU A 51 1.22 -7.99 4.37
C GLU A 51 1.94 -8.78 3.27
N GLN A 52 1.46 -9.97 2.91
CA GLN A 52 2.02 -10.74 1.79
C GLN A 52 1.87 -9.98 0.48
N PHE A 53 0.70 -9.40 0.23
CA PHE A 53 0.40 -8.70 -1.01
C PHE A 53 1.28 -7.46 -1.21
N VAL A 54 1.44 -6.62 -0.18
CA VAL A 54 2.34 -5.46 -0.27
C VAL A 54 3.80 -5.88 -0.39
N LYS A 55 4.22 -6.98 0.26
CA LYS A 55 5.59 -7.52 0.13
C LYS A 55 5.87 -8.01 -1.28
N GLU A 56 4.94 -8.71 -1.91
CA GLU A 56 5.08 -9.13 -3.30
C GLU A 56 5.21 -7.91 -4.22
N LEU A 57 4.28 -6.96 -4.14
CA LEU A 57 4.33 -5.72 -4.92
C LEU A 57 5.65 -4.94 -4.72
N ALA A 58 6.12 -4.87 -3.48
CA ALA A 58 7.39 -4.21 -3.15
C ALA A 58 8.60 -4.96 -3.68
N ASN A 59 8.59 -6.29 -3.63
CA ASN A 59 9.64 -7.13 -4.20
C ASN A 59 9.71 -6.99 -5.73
N HIS A 60 8.57 -6.73 -6.37
CA HIS A 60 8.49 -6.41 -7.80
C HIS A 60 8.82 -4.93 -8.12
N GLY A 61 9.08 -4.09 -7.13
CA GLY A 61 9.39 -2.67 -7.30
C GLY A 61 8.18 -1.82 -7.73
N ILE A 62 6.97 -2.34 -7.57
CA ILE A 62 5.71 -1.67 -7.95
C ILE A 62 5.23 -0.75 -6.83
N LEU A 63 5.52 -1.11 -5.57
CA LEU A 63 5.09 -0.40 -4.37
C LEU A 63 6.25 -0.21 -3.40
N LEU A 64 6.21 0.85 -2.59
CA LEU A 64 7.23 1.13 -1.58
C LEU A 64 6.59 1.06 -0.21
N ILE A 65 7.09 0.15 0.64
CA ILE A 65 6.63 0.02 2.03
C ILE A 65 7.48 0.98 2.87
N ALA A 66 6.80 1.92 3.53
CA ALA A 66 7.41 2.82 4.51
C ALA A 66 6.78 2.57 5.88
N ASP A 67 7.61 2.62 6.92
CA ASP A 67 7.17 2.46 8.33
C ASP A 67 6.35 3.68 8.81
N GLU A 68 6.58 4.83 8.17
CA GLU A 68 5.86 6.08 8.40
C GLU A 68 5.16 6.54 7.11
N PRO A 69 3.99 7.21 7.22
CA PRO A 69 3.33 7.77 6.04
C PRO A 69 4.27 8.74 5.32
N ILE A 70 4.35 8.63 3.99
CA ILE A 70 5.33 9.35 3.14
C ILE A 70 5.06 10.87 3.08
N SER A 71 4.17 11.39 3.93
CA SER A 71 3.93 12.82 4.10
C SER A 71 5.00 13.42 5.02
N SER A 72 6.21 13.56 4.50
CA SER A 72 7.10 14.61 4.97
C SER A 72 6.60 15.94 4.41
N ALA A 73 5.56 16.50 5.02
CA ALA A 73 5.36 17.94 4.97
C ALA A 73 6.53 18.56 5.73
N SER A 74 7.68 18.73 5.06
CA SER A 74 8.73 19.61 5.53
C SER A 74 8.13 21.01 5.61
N PRO A 75 7.93 21.60 6.79
CA PRO A 75 7.62 23.02 6.84
C PRO A 75 8.88 23.73 6.31
N LEU A 76 8.76 24.35 5.15
CA LEU A 76 9.78 25.22 4.56
C LEU A 76 10.25 26.21 5.64
N PRO A 77 11.52 26.19 6.10
CA PRO A 77 12.03 27.24 6.97
C PRO A 77 12.36 28.45 6.10
N GLY A 78 11.40 29.37 5.91
CA GLY A 78 11.63 30.46 4.96
C GLY A 78 10.58 31.56 4.84
N SER A 79 9.77 31.85 5.86
CA SER A 79 8.99 33.09 5.89
C SER A 79 9.19 33.82 7.21
N ALA A 80 10.41 34.35 7.35
CA ALA A 80 10.71 35.47 8.21
C ALA A 80 11.64 36.40 7.42
N ALA A 81 11.06 37.37 6.73
CA ALA A 81 11.73 38.56 6.21
C ALA A 81 10.71 39.70 6.16
#